data_AF-A0A2U8FKF2-F1
#
_entry.id   AF-A0A2U8FKF2-F1
#
_cell.length_a   1.000
_cell.length_b   1.000
_cell.length_c   1.000
_cell.angle_alpha   90.00
_cell.angle_beta   90.00
_cell.angle_gamma   90.00
#
_symmetry.space_group_name_H-M   'P 1'
#
loop_
_entity.id
_entity.type
_entity.pdbx_description
1 polymer ?
#
loop_
_entity_poly.entity_id
_entity_poly.type
_entity_poly.pdbx_seq_one_letter_code
_entity_poly.pdbx_strand_id
1 'polypeptide(L)'
;MPKNYTELFSTATQLVQAGKLDEAIDIYQSIQKEDSAEWFANAQVNLGVLFYKQGKASEAIGAWQLIQKEDSRELFAKAQFNLGVLFDEQGKASEAIDIYQSIQKEDSAEWFANAQVNLGVLFYKQGKVSEAIGAWQLIQKEDSRELFAKAQFNLGVLFDEQGKEVDFAIQQ
;
A
#
# COMPACT_ATOMS: atom_id res chain seq x y z
N MET A 1 -11.73 4.06 -33.74
CA MET A 1 -10.36 3.51 -33.67
C MET A 1 -10.12 3.07 -32.24
N PRO A 2 -9.46 1.93 -31.97
CA PRO A 2 -9.13 1.54 -30.60
C PRO A 2 -8.21 2.59 -29.97
N LYS A 3 -8.48 2.99 -28.71
CA LYS A 3 -7.63 3.92 -27.96
C LYS A 3 -6.28 3.25 -27.68
N ASN A 4 -5.17 3.92 -28.00
CA ASN A 4 -3.82 3.44 -27.70
C ASN A 4 -3.42 3.83 -26.27
N TYR A 5 -3.85 3.04 -25.28
CA TYR A 5 -3.60 3.34 -23.87
C TYR A 5 -2.12 3.39 -23.51
N THR A 6 -1.28 2.59 -24.15
CA THR A 6 0.17 2.62 -23.94
C THR A 6 0.76 4.00 -24.26
N GLU A 7 0.31 4.63 -25.35
CA GLU A 7 0.73 5.96 -25.75
C GLU A 7 0.17 7.06 -24.83
N LEU A 8 -1.10 6.94 -24.42
CA LEU A 8 -1.68 7.83 -23.42
C LEU A 8 -0.90 7.79 -22.10
N PHE A 9 -0.56 6.61 -21.60
CA PHE A 9 0.24 6.46 -20.38
C PHE A 9 1.67 6.96 -20.53
N SER A 10 2.31 6.71 -21.68
CA SER A 10 3.64 7.24 -21.98
C SER A 10 3.63 8.78 -22.00
N THR A 11 2.57 9.37 -22.53
CA THR A 11 2.37 10.84 -22.54
C THR A 11 2.14 11.37 -21.12
N ALA A 12 1.23 10.76 -20.35
CA ALA A 12 0.91 11.17 -18.98
C ALA A 12 2.14 11.09 -18.05
N THR A 13 2.74 9.91 -17.90
CA THR A 13 4.19 9.71 -18.15
C THR A 13 5.12 10.93 -18.08
N GLN A 14 5.43 11.42 -19.28
CA GLN A 14 6.29 12.54 -19.56
C GLN A 14 5.77 13.86 -18.99
N LEU A 15 4.44 14.07 -18.99
CA LEU A 15 3.82 15.26 -18.41
C LEU A 15 4.05 15.33 -16.90
N VAL A 16 3.92 14.21 -16.17
CA VAL A 16 4.26 14.11 -14.75
C VAL A 16 5.73 14.46 -14.51
N GLN A 17 6.64 13.93 -15.33
CA GLN A 17 8.08 14.23 -15.23
C GLN A 17 8.38 15.71 -15.53
N ALA A 18 7.62 16.34 -16.43
CA ALA A 18 7.71 17.75 -16.76
C ALA A 18 7.00 18.68 -15.76
N GLY A 19 6.38 18.14 -14.70
CA GLY A 19 5.62 18.91 -13.71
C GLY A 19 4.25 19.42 -14.20
N LYS A 20 3.82 19.00 -15.40
CA LYS A 20 2.54 19.35 -16.01
C LYS A 20 1.43 18.41 -15.48
N LEU A 21 1.16 18.52 -14.18
CA LEU A 21 0.31 17.55 -13.47
C LEU A 21 -1.15 17.58 -13.94
N ASP A 22 -1.71 18.76 -14.23
CA ASP A 22 -3.09 18.88 -14.66
C ASP A 22 -3.32 18.21 -16.03
N GLU A 23 -2.40 18.40 -16.99
CA GLU A 23 -2.46 17.72 -18.30
C GLU A 23 -2.37 16.19 -18.15
N ALA A 24 -1.55 15.70 -17.20
CA ALA A 24 -1.47 14.27 -16.93
C ALA A 24 -2.75 13.72 -16.28
N ILE A 25 -3.36 14.48 -15.37
CA ILE A 25 -4.62 14.15 -14.71
C ILE A 25 -5.73 14.03 -15.76
N ASP A 26 -5.83 14.98 -16.69
CA ASP A 26 -6.83 14.98 -17.76
C ASP A 26 -6.73 13.70 -18.62
N ILE A 27 -5.50 13.28 -18.95
CA ILE A 27 -5.28 12.03 -19.68
C ILE A 27 -5.79 10.84 -18.88
N TYR A 28 -5.42 10.70 -17.61
CA TYR A 28 -5.86 9.57 -16.80
C TYR A 28 -7.38 9.55 -16.59
N GLN A 29 -8.01 10.72 -16.39
CA GLN A 29 -9.46 10.84 -16.24
C GLN A 29 -10.24 10.52 -17.54
N SER A 30 -9.61 10.65 -18.70
CA SER A 30 -10.22 10.30 -19.99
C SER A 30 -10.42 8.79 -20.20
N ILE A 31 -9.78 7.95 -19.38
CA ILE A 31 -9.84 6.50 -19.48
C ILE A 31 -11.06 6.01 -18.71
N GLN A 32 -11.99 5.37 -19.42
CA GLN A 32 -13.24 4.87 -18.86
C GLN A 32 -13.14 3.36 -18.63
N LYS A 33 -13.77 2.88 -17.55
CA LYS A 33 -13.73 1.47 -17.15
C LYS A 33 -14.33 0.56 -18.22
N GLU A 34 -15.36 1.03 -18.91
CA GLU A 34 -16.05 0.33 -19.99
C GLU A 34 -15.15 0.10 -21.21
N ASP A 35 -14.17 0.97 -21.43
CA ASP A 35 -13.23 0.83 -22.54
C ASP A 35 -12.11 -0.16 -22.20
N SER A 36 -11.64 -0.17 -20.95
CA SER A 36 -10.68 -1.16 -20.43
C SER A 36 -10.57 -1.08 -18.90
N ALA A 37 -10.99 -2.15 -18.21
CA ALA A 37 -10.94 -2.23 -16.75
C ALA A 37 -9.50 -2.15 -16.20
N GLU A 38 -8.55 -2.83 -16.84
CA GLU A 38 -7.14 -2.84 -16.42
C GLU A 38 -6.48 -1.47 -16.57
N TRP A 39 -6.66 -0.80 -17.72
CA TRP A 39 -6.11 0.53 -17.94
C TRP A 39 -6.80 1.59 -17.08
N PHE A 40 -8.10 1.44 -16.84
CA PHE A 40 -8.83 2.26 -15.86
C PHE A 40 -8.24 2.09 -14.46
N ALA A 41 -8.03 0.86 -13.99
CA ALA A 41 -7.42 0.62 -12.68
C ALA A 41 -6.03 1.25 -12.58
N ASN A 42 -5.21 1.12 -13.63
CA ASN A 42 -3.88 1.72 -13.67
C ASN A 42 -3.95 3.26 -13.65
N ALA A 43 -4.92 3.85 -14.35
CA ALA A 43 -5.15 5.29 -14.37
C ALA A 43 -5.56 5.79 -12.98
N GLN A 44 -6.46 5.08 -12.30
CA GLN A 44 -6.90 5.41 -10.94
C GLN A 44 -5.76 5.31 -9.92
N VAL A 45 -4.85 4.31 -10.04
CA VAL A 45 -3.65 4.25 -9.19
C VAL A 45 -2.80 5.50 -9.35
N ASN A 46 -2.54 5.91 -10.59
CA ASN A 46 -1.70 7.08 -10.87
C ASN A 46 -2.37 8.39 -10.47
N LEU A 47 -3.67 8.55 -10.71
CA LEU A 47 -4.45 9.69 -10.22
C LEU A 47 -4.34 9.81 -8.70
N GLY A 48 -4.53 8.71 -7.97
CA GLY A 48 -4.43 8.74 -6.52
C GLY A 48 -3.04 9.15 -6.03
N VAL A 49 -1.97 8.66 -6.68
CA VAL A 49 -0.59 9.06 -6.36
C VAL A 49 -0.36 10.55 -6.65
N LEU A 50 -0.88 11.06 -7.78
CA LEU A 50 -0.76 12.48 -8.13
C LEU A 50 -1.50 13.38 -7.14
N PHE A 51 -2.75 13.04 -6.80
CA PHE A 51 -3.53 13.79 -5.81
C PHE A 51 -2.87 13.75 -4.43
N TYR A 52 -2.37 12.59 -4.01
CA TYR A 52 -1.63 12.45 -2.76
C TYR A 52 -0.40 13.40 -2.73
N LYS A 53 0.41 13.41 -3.80
CA LYS A 53 1.56 14.33 -3.91
C LYS A 53 1.19 15.81 -3.89
N GLN A 54 -0.04 16.16 -4.30
CA GLN A 54 -0.58 17.52 -4.25
C GLN A 54 -1.22 17.85 -2.88
N GLY A 55 -1.23 16.94 -1.91
CA GLY A 55 -1.91 17.11 -0.62
C GLY A 55 -3.44 16.95 -0.70
N LYS A 56 -3.97 16.51 -1.85
CA LYS A 56 -5.39 16.29 -2.11
C LYS A 56 -5.80 14.89 -1.66
N ALA A 57 -5.81 14.69 -0.34
CA ALA A 57 -6.03 13.37 0.25
C ALA A 57 -7.41 12.78 -0.09
N SER A 58 -8.47 13.59 -0.11
CA SER A 58 -9.82 13.11 -0.41
C SER A 58 -9.95 12.60 -1.85
N GLU A 59 -9.36 13.30 -2.81
CA GLU A 59 -9.32 12.91 -4.22
C GLU A 59 -8.45 11.66 -4.43
N ALA A 60 -7.36 11.54 -3.68
CA ALA A 60 -6.52 10.34 -3.70
C ALA A 60 -7.29 9.10 -3.23
N ILE A 61 -8.01 9.22 -2.12
CA ILE A 61 -8.87 8.15 -1.59
C ILE A 61 -9.95 7.79 -2.61
N GLY A 62 -10.62 8.79 -3.18
CA GLY A 62 -11.65 8.59 -4.20
C GLY A 62 -11.14 7.81 -5.40
N ALA A 63 -9.97 8.15 -5.93
CA ALA A 63 -9.37 7.43 -7.05
C ALA A 63 -9.04 5.97 -6.70
N TRP A 64 -8.34 5.74 -5.58
CA TRP A 64 -7.96 4.38 -5.19
C TRP A 64 -9.15 3.47 -4.85
N GLN A 65 -10.25 4.02 -4.30
CA GLN A 65 -11.47 3.26 -3.99
C GLN A 65 -12.26 2.80 -5.23
N LEU A 66 -12.03 3.41 -6.40
CA LEU A 66 -12.71 2.99 -7.63
C LEU A 66 -12.18 1.66 -8.18
N ILE A 67 -11.00 1.23 -7.76
CA ILE A 67 -10.35 0.02 -8.25
C ILE A 67 -10.96 -1.20 -7.56
N GLN A 68 -11.45 -2.15 -8.35
CA GLN A 68 -11.99 -3.42 -7.86
C GLN A 68 -11.02 -4.57 -8.15
N LYS A 69 -11.11 -5.67 -7.40
CA LYS A 69 -10.24 -6.85 -7.57
C LYS A 69 -10.37 -7.46 -8.97
N GLU A 70 -11.56 -7.39 -9.56
CA GLU A 70 -11.88 -7.92 -10.88
C GLU A 70 -11.26 -7.10 -12.01
N ASP A 71 -10.92 -5.83 -11.75
CA ASP A 71 -10.29 -4.95 -12.74
C ASP A 71 -8.80 -5.30 -12.89
N SER A 72 -8.12 -5.50 -11.76
CA SER A 72 -6.77 -6.03 -11.66
C SER A 72 -6.44 -6.28 -10.19
N ARG A 73 -6.14 -7.54 -9.86
CA ARG A 73 -5.81 -7.93 -8.48
C ARG A 73 -4.56 -7.23 -7.94
N GLU A 74 -3.54 -7.11 -8.79
CA GLU A 74 -2.28 -6.47 -8.40
C GLU A 74 -2.45 -4.97 -8.17
N LEU A 75 -3.18 -4.27 -9.06
CA LEU A 75 -3.45 -2.84 -8.91
C LEU A 75 -4.40 -2.55 -7.76
N PHE A 76 -5.36 -3.44 -7.50
CA PHE A 76 -6.18 -3.39 -6.30
C PHE A 76 -5.31 -3.46 -5.03
N ALA A 77 -4.43 -4.46 -4.93
CA ALA A 77 -3.55 -4.62 -3.78
C ALA A 77 -2.65 -3.38 -3.56
N LYS A 78 -2.10 -2.82 -4.65
CA LYS A 78 -1.34 -1.57 -4.63
C LYS A 78 -2.17 -0.37 -4.14
N ALA A 79 -3.40 -0.24 -4.61
CA ALA A 79 -4.30 0.84 -4.22
C ALA A 79 -4.68 0.75 -2.74
N GLN A 80 -5.00 -0.45 -2.25
CA GLN A 80 -5.25 -0.68 -0.83
C GLN A 80 -4.01 -0.37 0.01
N PHE A 81 -2.81 -0.75 -0.44
CA PHE A 81 -1.59 -0.41 0.28
C PHE A 81 -1.42 1.11 0.43
N ASN A 82 -1.61 1.86 -0.65
CA ASN A 82 -1.54 3.33 -0.62
C ASN A 82 -2.61 3.97 0.28
N LEU A 83 -3.84 3.43 0.26
CA LEU A 83 -4.91 3.86 1.18
C LEU A 83 -4.52 3.63 2.64
N GLY A 84 -3.95 2.46 2.95
CA GLY A 84 -3.48 2.14 4.30
C GLY A 84 -2.39 3.09 4.77
N VAL A 85 -1.43 3.42 3.90
CA VAL A 85 -0.37 4.41 4.21
C VAL A 85 -0.98 5.77 4.50
N LEU A 86 -1.89 6.24 3.64
CA LEU A 86 -2.54 7.55 3.82
C LEU A 86 -3.37 7.61 5.12
N PHE A 87 -4.04 6.52 5.50
CA PHE A 87 -4.78 6.48 6.76
C PHE A 87 -3.85 6.47 7.98
N ASP A 88 -2.73 5.75 7.94
CA ASP A 88 -1.71 5.79 9.01
C ASP A 88 -1.14 7.21 9.17
N GLU A 89 -0.79 7.88 8.07
CA GLU A 89 -0.31 9.26 8.08
C GLU A 89 -1.33 10.25 8.66
N GLN A 90 -2.63 9.96 8.54
CA GLN A 90 -3.71 10.74 9.16
C GLN A 90 -3.97 10.38 10.63
N GLY A 91 -3.20 9.46 11.22
CA GLY A 91 -3.40 8.95 12.58
C GLY A 91 -4.61 8.01 12.71
N LYS A 92 -5.19 7.57 11.59
CA LYS A 92 -6.34 6.67 11.52
C LYS A 92 -5.86 5.21 11.49
N ALA A 93 -5.21 4.80 12.58
CA ALA A 93 -4.54 3.51 12.66
C ALA A 93 -5.49 2.32 12.51
N SER A 94 -6.74 2.44 12.99
CA SER A 94 -7.75 1.37 12.86
C SER A 94 -8.12 1.16 11.38
N GLU A 95 -8.43 2.24 10.66
CA GLU A 95 -8.76 2.19 9.24
C GLU A 95 -7.58 1.70 8.41
N ALA A 96 -6.35 2.11 8.75
CA ALA A 96 -5.15 1.59 8.10
C ALA A 96 -5.00 0.07 8.27
N ILE A 97 -5.24 -0.45 9.49
CA ILE A 97 -5.21 -1.88 9.77
C ILE A 97 -6.24 -2.63 8.92
N ASP A 98 -7.49 -2.17 8.93
CA ASP A 98 -8.58 -2.82 8.18
C ASP A 98 -8.25 -2.88 6.68
N ILE A 99 -7.71 -1.78 6.14
CA ILE A 99 -7.31 -1.69 4.73
C ILE A 99 -6.14 -2.63 4.41
N TYR A 100 -5.09 -2.65 5.24
CA TYR A 100 -3.96 -3.55 5.03
C TYR A 100 -4.36 -5.02 5.13
N GLN A 101 -5.29 -5.38 6.02
CA GLN A 101 -5.83 -6.73 6.15
C GLN A 101 -6.64 -7.18 4.92
N SER A 102 -7.17 -6.24 4.12
CA SER A 102 -7.91 -6.57 2.89
C SER A 102 -7.01 -7.11 1.78
N ILE A 103 -5.70 -6.84 1.82
CA ILE A 103 -4.72 -7.27 0.83
C ILE A 103 -4.41 -8.75 1.05
N GLN A 104 -4.65 -9.56 0.02
CA GLN A 104 -4.41 -11.00 0.07
C GLN A 104 -3.15 -11.36 -0.73
N LYS A 105 -2.46 -12.42 -0.30
CA LYS A 105 -1.23 -12.88 -0.94
C LYS A 105 -1.45 -13.35 -2.38
N GLU A 106 -2.63 -13.88 -2.68
CA GLU A 106 -3.06 -14.31 -4.01
C GLU A 106 -3.37 -13.14 -4.96
N ASP A 107 -3.57 -11.93 -4.41
CA ASP A 107 -3.77 -10.72 -5.20
C ASP A 107 -2.42 -10.12 -5.61
N SER A 108 -1.46 -10.07 -4.67
CA SER A 108 -0.06 -9.74 -4.91
C SER A 108 0.80 -10.10 -3.70
N ALA A 109 1.77 -10.99 -3.89
CA ALA A 109 2.69 -11.40 -2.81
C ALA A 109 3.56 -10.23 -2.33
N GLU A 110 3.98 -9.33 -3.23
CA GLU A 110 4.79 -8.16 -2.90
C GLU A 110 4.01 -7.15 -2.06
N TRP A 111 2.79 -6.77 -2.47
CA TRP A 111 1.97 -5.82 -1.72
C TRP A 111 1.46 -6.42 -0.41
N PHE A 112 1.18 -7.73 -0.38
CA PHE A 112 0.88 -8.45 0.84
C PHE A 112 2.04 -8.35 1.84
N ALA A 113 3.27 -8.64 1.41
CA ALA A 113 4.44 -8.54 2.29
C ALA A 113 4.66 -7.12 2.81
N ASN A 114 4.49 -6.09 1.96
CA ASN A 114 4.58 -4.69 2.38
C ASN A 114 3.51 -4.35 3.43
N ALA A 115 2.27 -4.80 3.22
CA ALA A 115 1.16 -4.59 4.15
C ALA A 115 1.41 -5.27 5.50
N GLN A 116 1.94 -6.51 5.51
CA GLN A 116 2.26 -7.23 6.74
C GLN A 116 3.37 -6.56 7.55
N VAL A 117 4.37 -5.95 6.90
CA VAL A 117 5.39 -5.14 7.61
C VAL A 117 4.72 -3.99 8.37
N ASN A 118 3.84 -3.23 7.69
CA ASN A 118 3.19 -2.06 8.28
C ASN A 118 2.15 -2.45 9.34
N LEU A 119 1.39 -3.54 9.13
CA LEU A 119 0.50 -4.10 10.15
C LEU A 119 1.25 -4.45 11.42
N GLY A 120 2.40 -5.12 11.30
CA GLY A 120 3.19 -5.46 12.48
C GLY A 120 3.69 -4.22 13.23
N VAL A 121 4.12 -3.18 12.52
CA VAL A 121 4.51 -1.89 13.13
C VAL A 121 3.31 -1.22 13.83
N LEU A 122 2.14 -1.21 13.21
CA LEU A 122 0.93 -0.62 13.79
C LEU A 122 0.46 -1.37 15.04
N PHE A 123 0.44 -2.70 14.99
CA PHE A 123 0.10 -3.52 16.15
C PHE A 123 1.09 -3.33 17.29
N TYR A 124 2.39 -3.31 16.99
CA TYR A 124 3.42 -3.07 17.99
C TYR A 124 3.26 -1.69 18.65
N LYS A 125 3.03 -0.61 17.87
CA LYS A 125 2.74 0.73 18.41
C LYS A 125 1.50 0.76 19.32
N GLN A 126 0.55 -0.15 19.13
CA GLN A 126 -0.64 -0.29 19.98
C GLN A 126 -0.43 -1.23 21.19
N GLY A 127 0.77 -1.78 21.38
CA GLY A 127 1.05 -2.78 22.42
C GLY A 127 0.49 -4.17 22.11
N LYS A 128 -0.03 -4.39 20.90
CA LYS A 128 -0.58 -5.67 20.42
C LYS A 128 0.55 -6.56 19.88
N VAL A 129 1.41 -6.98 20.80
CA VAL A 129 2.67 -7.66 20.47
C VAL A 129 2.44 -8.99 19.74
N SER A 130 1.46 -9.78 20.17
CA SER A 130 1.16 -11.07 19.55
C SER A 130 0.73 -10.92 18.09
N GLU A 131 -0.11 -9.94 17.80
CA GLU A 131 -0.56 -9.61 16.45
C GLU A 131 0.58 -9.05 15.58
N ALA A 132 1.50 -8.28 16.18
CA ALA A 132 2.68 -7.80 15.49
C ALA A 132 3.60 -8.94 15.04
N ILE A 133 3.88 -9.89 15.94
CA ILE A 133 4.66 -11.09 15.64
C ILE A 133 3.96 -11.90 14.53
N GLY A 134 2.65 -12.10 14.65
CA GLY A 134 1.86 -12.83 13.66
C GLY A 134 1.97 -12.22 12.27
N ALA A 135 1.83 -10.90 12.14
CA ALA A 135 1.96 -10.20 10.87
C ALA A 135 3.36 -10.39 10.24
N TRP A 136 4.43 -10.16 11.02
CA TRP A 136 5.81 -10.29 10.51
C TRP A 136 6.18 -11.73 10.14
N GLN A 137 5.63 -12.74 10.82
CA GLN A 137 5.87 -14.15 10.51
C GLN A 137 5.19 -14.63 9.21
N LEU A 138 4.15 -13.94 8.74
CA LEU A 138 3.48 -14.29 7.49
C LEU A 138 4.35 -14.01 6.26
N ILE A 139 5.32 -13.10 6.36
CA ILE A 139 6.21 -12.73 5.26
C ILE A 139 7.19 -13.87 5.00
N GLN A 140 7.18 -14.39 3.76
CA GLN A 140 8.13 -15.44 3.35
C GLN A 140 9.27 -14.85 2.52
N LYS A 141 10.43 -15.51 2.54
CA LYS A 141 11.62 -15.08 1.80
C LYS A 141 11.40 -15.09 0.29
N GLU A 142 10.52 -15.96 -0.18
CA GLU A 142 10.10 -16.11 -1.57
C GLU A 142 9.21 -14.96 -2.04
N ASP A 143 8.49 -14.30 -1.11
CA ASP A 143 7.62 -13.16 -1.42
C ASP A 143 8.45 -11.90 -1.64
N SER A 144 9.42 -11.66 -0.75
CA SER A 144 10.44 -10.61 -0.90
C SER A 144 11.55 -10.83 0.12
N ARG A 145 12.79 -10.99 -0.36
CA ARG A 145 13.96 -11.16 0.51
C ARG A 145 14.21 -9.94 1.39
N GLU A 146 13.97 -8.76 0.85
CA GLU A 146 14.16 -7.49 1.56
C GLU A 146 13.13 -7.33 2.69
N LEU A 147 11.85 -7.52 2.38
CA LEU A 147 10.78 -7.38 3.37
C LEU A 147 10.84 -8.49 4.43
N PHE A 148 11.25 -9.70 4.03
CA PHE A 148 11.55 -10.77 4.98
C PHE A 148 12.66 -10.35 5.95
N ALA A 149 13.79 -9.82 5.45
CA ALA A 149 14.87 -9.36 6.31
C ALA A 149 14.41 -8.24 7.26
N LYS A 150 13.60 -7.30 6.78
CA LYS A 150 13.01 -6.24 7.60
C LYS A 150 12.08 -6.80 8.69
N ALA A 151 11.26 -7.79 8.35
CA ALA A 151 10.39 -8.46 9.31
C ALA A 151 11.20 -9.21 10.40
N GLN A 152 12.24 -9.93 10.01
CA GLN A 152 13.14 -10.62 10.95
C GLN A 152 13.88 -9.62 11.86
N PHE A 153 14.29 -8.47 11.31
CA PHE A 153 14.87 -7.40 12.11
C PHE A 153 13.90 -6.88 13.17
N ASN A 154 12.65 -6.59 12.79
CA ASN A 154 11.62 -6.13 13.73
C ASN A 154 11.32 -7.16 14.83
N LEU A 155 11.25 -8.45 14.47
CA LEU A 155 11.10 -9.54 15.44
C LEU A 155 12.28 -9.61 16.42
N GLY A 156 13.52 -9.44 15.92
CA GLY A 156 14.72 -9.44 16.74
C GLY A 156 14.74 -8.28 17.74
N VAL A 157 14.38 -7.07 17.30
CA VAL A 157 14.26 -5.89 18.18
C VAL A 157 13.21 -6.15 19.28
N LEU A 158 12.04 -6.66 18.90
CA LEU A 158 10.97 -6.95 19.84
C LEU A 158 11.38 -7.97 20.91
N PHE A 159 12.03 -9.07 20.53
CA PHE A 159 12.47 -10.08 21.49
C PHE A 159 13.58 -9.59 22.41
N ASP A 160 14.49 -8.73 21.92
CA ASP A 160 15.51 -8.09 22.76
C ASP A 160 14.87 -7.17 23.82
N GLU A 161 13.84 -6.40 23.45
CA GLU A 161 13.09 -5.56 24.39
C GLU A 161 12.38 -6.38 25.46
N GLN A 162 11.70 -7.48 25.08
CA GLN A 162 11.06 -8.37 26.05
C GLN A 162 12.06 -9.04 26.99
N GLY A 163 13.23 -9.44 26.49
CA GLY A 163 14.30 -10.00 27.33
C GLY A 163 14.75 -9.01 28.41
N LYS A 164 14.91 -7.73 28.04
CA LYS A 164 15.28 -6.66 28.99
C LYS A 164 14.19 -6.39 30.04
N GLU A 165 12.91 -6.41 29.66
CA GLU A 165 11.81 -6.23 30.62
C GLU A 165 11.74 -7.38 31.64
N VAL A 166 11.94 -8.63 31.19
CA VAL A 166 11.97 -9.80 32.08
C VAL A 166 13.15 -9.74 33.04
N ASP A 167 14.35 -9.41 32.54
CA ASP A 167 15.55 -9.27 33.38
C ASP A 167 15.38 -8.19 34.44
N PHE A 168 14.75 -7.06 34.09
CA PHE A 168 14.44 -5.98 35.03
C PHE A 168 13.41 -6.39 36.09
N ALA A 169 12.38 -7.14 35.70
CA ALA A 169 11.34 -7.61 36.62
C ALA A 169 11.85 -8.65 37.65
N ILE A 170 12.91 -9.41 37.33
CA ILE A 170 13.53 -10.38 38.24
C ILE A 170 14.49 -9.70 39.24
N GLN A 171 14.94 -8.48 38.95
CA GLN A 171 15.91 -7.74 39.78
C GLN A 171 15.28 -6.77 40.81
N GLN A 172 13.94 -6.70 40.92
CA GLN A 172 13.21 -5.92 41.94
C GLN A 172 12.51 -6.81 42.96
#